data_AF-A0A6A4GLP6-F1
#
_entry.id   AF-A0A6A4GLP6-F1
#
_cell.length_a   1.000
_cell.length_b   1.000
_cell.length_c   1.000
_cell.angle_alpha   90.00
_cell.angle_beta   90.00
_cell.angle_gamma   90.00
#
_symmetry.space_group_name_H-M   'P 1'
#
loop_
_entity.id
_entity.type
_entity.pdbx_description
1 polymer ?
#
loop_
_entity_poly.entity_id
_entity_poly.type
_entity_poly.pdbx_seq_one_letter_code
_entity_poly.pdbx_strand_id
1 'polypeptide(L)'
;MDTNYSRWSCRNVQRMCDTAYAWRRADTLSEQKKIFEEHGVRWSSMWLLPYWDPTRMLVMDSMHCILEGLVHYHCRHVLCLDDAASTKVSAGGFRHAYDWPWEAYHPDNVPSNYIIPDKHIVCIGKIHELLCLALEGPKSLSLLGLWNQLDRVGTLASLRYVAFTLDLVPCQLHVSPQVAALYTKREVARHSEHGNVELPIGKEVTRKNHFIALLLDWRLNRNLVLTARTLPTNTPQTMRHICTVICNTKQPSWVNSVPLNYGLNTAGTIKADEWCTLCTIFIPIALITLWGVDDGVAPPSNDSYEGLLFQALLHSMVLFQATMIACRYTMTSDCIEAYCTHLTKWIQGLWPLFPHTRESSP
;
A
#
# COMPACT_ATOMS: atom_id res chain seq x y z
N MET A 1 0.58 2.33 17.79
CA MET A 1 0.30 1.14 18.64
C MET A 1 1.53 0.86 19.49
N ASP A 2 1.37 0.61 20.80
CA ASP A 2 2.48 0.16 21.67
C ASP A 2 2.72 -1.35 21.41
N THR A 3 3.70 -1.66 20.58
CA THR A 3 4.10 -3.03 20.21
C THR A 3 5.11 -3.63 21.18
N ASN A 4 5.40 -2.97 22.31
CA ASN A 4 6.34 -3.47 23.29
C ASN A 4 5.75 -4.65 24.08
N TYR A 5 5.90 -5.86 23.55
CA TYR A 5 5.38 -7.10 24.12
C TYR A 5 5.87 -7.38 25.55
N SER A 6 7.01 -6.80 25.98
CA SER A 6 7.52 -6.95 27.34
C SER A 6 6.59 -6.34 28.40
N ARG A 7 5.71 -5.41 27.99
CA ARG A 7 4.70 -4.79 28.86
C ARG A 7 3.38 -5.54 28.85
N TRP A 8 3.22 -6.56 28.01
CA TRP A 8 1.98 -7.31 27.92
C TRP A 8 1.88 -8.28 29.10
N SER A 9 0.73 -8.25 29.78
CA SER A 9 0.41 -9.19 30.86
C SER A 9 -0.61 -10.21 30.37
N CYS A 10 -0.54 -11.43 30.91
CA CYS A 10 -1.55 -12.44 30.62
C CYS A 10 -2.92 -11.94 31.11
N ARG A 11 -3.96 -12.14 30.29
CA ARG A 11 -5.32 -11.79 30.70
C ARG A 11 -5.78 -12.70 31.84
N ASN A 12 -6.60 -12.17 32.73
CA ASN A 12 -7.19 -12.97 33.81
C ASN A 12 -8.43 -13.73 33.28
N VAL A 13 -8.37 -15.07 33.32
CA VAL A 13 -9.43 -15.93 32.77
C VAL A 13 -10.78 -15.74 33.46
N GLN A 14 -10.78 -15.54 34.79
CA GLN A 14 -12.00 -15.33 35.55
C GLN A 14 -12.68 -14.02 35.15
N ARG A 15 -11.90 -12.94 35.02
CA ARG A 15 -12.40 -11.66 34.54
C ARG A 15 -13.00 -11.78 33.13
N MET A 16 -12.35 -12.54 32.25
CA MET A 16 -12.89 -12.79 30.90
C MET A 16 -14.21 -13.56 30.96
N CYS A 17 -14.32 -14.56 31.85
CA CYS A 17 -15.56 -15.31 32.07
C CYS A 17 -16.68 -14.39 32.58
N ASP A 18 -16.41 -13.56 33.59
CA ASP A 18 -17.37 -12.62 34.15
C ASP A 18 -17.86 -11.63 33.08
N THR A 19 -16.95 -11.09 32.27
CA THR A 19 -17.29 -10.22 31.13
C THR A 19 -18.12 -10.96 30.07
N ALA A 20 -17.79 -12.22 29.76
CA ALA A 20 -18.58 -13.01 28.82
C ALA A 20 -20.03 -13.21 29.33
N TYR A 21 -20.21 -13.48 30.62
CA TYR A 21 -21.55 -13.59 31.21
C TYR A 21 -22.27 -12.23 31.30
N ALA A 22 -21.56 -11.13 31.53
CA ALA A 22 -22.13 -9.78 31.44
C ALA A 22 -22.61 -9.50 30.01
N TRP A 23 -21.81 -9.85 29.00
CA TRP A 23 -22.19 -9.75 27.59
C TRP A 23 -23.45 -10.57 27.27
N ARG A 24 -23.58 -11.79 27.81
CA ARG A 24 -24.77 -12.64 27.63
C ARG A 24 -26.02 -12.05 28.26
N ARG A 25 -25.88 -11.43 29.43
CA ARG A 25 -26.99 -10.85 30.21
C ARG A 25 -27.42 -9.48 29.73
N ALA A 26 -26.61 -8.81 28.91
CA ALA A 26 -26.95 -7.51 28.35
C ALA A 26 -28.24 -7.61 27.50
N ASP A 27 -29.18 -6.72 27.77
CA ASP A 27 -30.52 -6.75 27.17
C ASP A 27 -30.53 -6.20 25.73
N THR A 28 -29.47 -5.49 25.33
CA THR A 28 -29.41 -4.82 24.03
C THR A 28 -28.13 -5.12 23.25
N LEU A 29 -28.25 -5.12 21.92
CA LEU A 29 -27.10 -5.24 21.01
C LEU A 29 -26.07 -4.11 21.20
N SER A 30 -26.52 -2.90 21.58
CA SER A 30 -25.64 -1.76 21.82
C SER A 30 -24.75 -2.00 23.05
N GLU A 31 -25.31 -2.52 24.12
CA GLU A 31 -24.58 -2.86 25.34
C GLU A 31 -23.63 -4.03 25.10
N GLN A 32 -24.07 -5.08 24.39
CA GLN A 32 -23.21 -6.16 23.94
C GLN A 32 -22.01 -5.67 23.12
N LYS A 33 -22.24 -4.73 22.19
CA LYS A 33 -21.17 -4.14 21.38
C LYS A 33 -20.19 -3.33 22.24
N LYS A 34 -20.69 -2.52 23.16
CA LYS A 34 -19.88 -1.75 24.10
C LYS A 34 -18.99 -2.65 24.96
N ILE A 35 -19.55 -3.72 25.55
CA ILE A 35 -18.79 -4.69 26.34
C ILE A 35 -17.70 -5.36 25.48
N PHE A 36 -18.01 -5.70 24.23
CA PHE A 36 -17.02 -6.27 23.32
C PHE A 36 -15.92 -5.28 22.93
N GLU A 37 -16.24 -4.02 22.69
CA GLU A 37 -15.25 -2.98 22.37
C GLU A 37 -14.32 -2.69 23.56
N GLU A 38 -14.86 -2.65 24.78
CA GLU A 38 -14.08 -2.38 26.00
C GLU A 38 -13.19 -3.56 26.43
N HIS A 39 -13.66 -4.80 26.25
CA HIS A 39 -13.00 -5.97 26.81
C HIS A 39 -12.54 -7.02 25.79
N GLY A 40 -13.07 -7.01 24.56
CA GLY A 40 -12.73 -7.95 23.49
C GLY A 40 -13.26 -9.37 23.71
N VAL A 41 -14.28 -9.57 24.55
CA VAL A 41 -14.82 -10.90 24.89
C VAL A 41 -16.31 -10.96 24.56
N ARG A 42 -16.76 -12.10 24.00
CA ARG A 42 -18.18 -12.44 23.77
C ARG A 42 -18.52 -13.72 24.51
N TRP A 43 -19.80 -13.92 24.81
CA TRP A 43 -20.27 -15.20 25.29
C TRP A 43 -20.28 -16.26 24.18
N SER A 44 -19.95 -17.48 24.56
CA SER A 44 -20.09 -18.69 23.76
C SER A 44 -20.33 -19.87 24.70
N SER A 45 -20.83 -20.99 24.17
CA SER A 45 -21.04 -22.21 24.96
C SER A 45 -19.73 -22.79 25.52
N MET A 46 -18.56 -22.41 25.00
CA MET A 46 -17.27 -22.87 25.53
C MET A 46 -17.03 -22.43 26.98
N TRP A 47 -17.60 -21.30 27.41
CA TRP A 47 -17.53 -20.85 28.82
C TRP A 47 -18.30 -21.74 29.81
N LEU A 48 -19.04 -22.74 29.33
CA LEU A 48 -19.65 -23.77 30.18
C LEU A 48 -18.67 -24.91 30.54
N LEU A 49 -17.57 -25.04 29.79
CA LEU A 49 -16.60 -26.12 29.97
C LEU A 49 -15.62 -25.72 31.09
N PRO A 50 -15.53 -26.48 32.21
CA PRO A 50 -14.68 -26.10 33.35
C PRO A 50 -13.19 -25.99 33.02
N TYR A 51 -12.75 -26.65 31.95
CA TYR A 51 -11.35 -26.64 31.50
C TYR A 51 -11.07 -25.57 30.45
N TRP A 52 -12.08 -24.85 29.94
CA TRP A 52 -11.86 -23.86 28.89
C TRP A 52 -11.07 -22.66 29.42
N ASP A 53 -9.87 -22.46 28.89
CA ASP A 53 -9.02 -21.31 29.19
C ASP A 53 -8.52 -20.67 27.88
N PRO A 54 -9.21 -19.63 27.37
CA PRO A 54 -8.82 -18.99 26.13
C PRO A 54 -7.47 -18.28 26.22
N THR A 55 -6.90 -18.06 27.40
CA THR A 55 -5.56 -17.46 27.54
C THR A 55 -4.44 -18.44 27.20
N ARG A 56 -4.75 -19.74 27.24
CA ARG A 56 -3.81 -20.84 26.98
C ARG A 56 -4.21 -21.69 25.78
N MET A 57 -5.49 -21.65 25.41
CA MET A 57 -6.09 -22.48 24.36
C MET A 57 -6.43 -21.69 23.10
N LEU A 58 -5.99 -20.43 22.99
CA LEU A 58 -6.15 -19.66 21.77
C LEU A 58 -5.31 -20.30 20.66
N VAL A 59 -5.96 -20.71 19.58
CA VAL A 59 -5.27 -21.12 18.36
C VAL A 59 -4.84 -19.85 17.64
N MET A 60 -3.54 -19.73 17.36
CA MET A 60 -3.05 -18.71 16.44
C MET A 60 -3.72 -18.92 15.09
N ASP A 61 -4.46 -17.92 14.63
CA ASP A 61 -5.12 -17.97 13.33
C ASP A 61 -4.08 -17.75 12.23
N SER A 62 -3.35 -18.82 11.89
CA SER A 62 -2.35 -18.79 10.82
C SER A 62 -2.96 -18.42 9.48
N MET A 63 -4.25 -18.73 9.29
CA MET A 63 -5.00 -18.43 8.07
C MET A 63 -5.08 -16.92 7.84
N HIS A 64 -5.64 -16.17 8.78
CA HIS A 64 -5.84 -14.74 8.58
C HIS A 64 -4.62 -13.90 8.97
N CYS A 65 -3.90 -14.26 10.04
CA CYS A 65 -2.77 -13.45 10.50
C CYS A 65 -1.52 -13.67 9.65
N ILE A 66 -1.24 -14.91 9.25
CA ILE A 66 0.01 -15.26 8.55
C ILE A 66 -0.21 -15.34 7.04
N LEU A 67 -1.17 -16.14 6.58
CA LEU A 67 -1.36 -16.39 5.15
C LEU A 67 -2.03 -15.22 4.44
N GLU A 68 -3.25 -14.85 4.84
CA GLU A 68 -3.96 -13.69 4.27
C GLU A 68 -3.48 -12.34 4.81
N GLY A 69 -2.72 -12.36 5.90
CA GLY A 69 -2.08 -11.19 6.50
C GLY A 69 -0.68 -10.98 5.94
N LEU A 70 0.32 -11.58 6.59
CA LEU A 70 1.74 -11.32 6.30
C LEU A 70 2.20 -11.80 4.92
N VAL A 71 1.85 -13.02 4.50
CA VAL A 71 2.28 -13.59 3.21
C VAL A 71 1.63 -12.86 2.06
N HIS A 72 0.32 -12.64 2.14
CA HIS A 72 -0.40 -11.79 1.19
C HIS A 72 0.25 -10.41 1.10
N TYR A 73 0.45 -9.74 2.23
CA TYR A 73 1.08 -8.41 2.27
C TYR A 73 2.48 -8.43 1.65
N HIS A 74 3.30 -9.43 1.98
CA HIS A 74 4.65 -9.54 1.45
C HIS A 74 4.65 -9.74 -0.07
N CYS A 75 3.82 -10.65 -0.59
CA CYS A 75 3.78 -10.92 -2.02
C CYS A 75 3.20 -9.73 -2.80
N ARG A 76 2.15 -9.09 -2.28
CA ARG A 76 1.37 -8.07 -2.99
C ARG A 76 1.92 -6.65 -2.82
N HIS A 77 2.36 -6.29 -1.63
CA HIS A 77 2.78 -4.92 -1.31
C HIS A 77 4.30 -4.78 -1.20
N VAL A 78 4.99 -5.77 -0.62
CA VAL A 78 6.46 -5.71 -0.47
C VAL A 78 7.14 -6.03 -1.79
N LEU A 79 6.78 -7.16 -2.40
CA LEU A 79 7.34 -7.62 -3.67
C LEU A 79 6.53 -7.18 -4.90
N CYS A 80 5.36 -6.57 -4.73
CA CYS A 80 4.54 -6.07 -5.83
C CYS A 80 4.17 -7.15 -6.88
N LEU A 81 4.05 -8.42 -6.48
CA LEU A 81 3.82 -9.56 -7.39
C LEU A 81 2.34 -9.68 -7.81
N ASP A 82 1.78 -8.59 -8.32
CA ASP A 82 0.48 -8.56 -8.99
C ASP A 82 0.39 -7.45 -10.04
N ASP A 83 -0.59 -7.59 -10.93
CA ASP A 83 -0.92 -6.60 -11.94
C ASP A 83 -1.45 -5.30 -11.30
N ALA A 84 -1.98 -5.34 -10.08
CA ALA A 84 -2.42 -4.15 -9.37
C ALA A 84 -1.24 -3.25 -8.96
N ALA A 85 -0.08 -3.83 -8.66
CA ALA A 85 1.19 -3.15 -8.46
C ALA A 85 1.94 -2.91 -9.78
N SER A 86 1.45 -3.42 -10.92
CA SER A 86 1.76 -2.88 -12.25
C SER A 86 1.10 -1.50 -12.37
N THR A 87 1.73 -0.56 -11.67
CA THR A 87 1.47 0.87 -11.65
C THR A 87 0.04 1.28 -12.02
N LYS A 88 -0.85 1.41 -11.02
CA LYS A 88 -2.26 1.82 -11.19
C LYS A 88 -2.40 2.67 -12.45
N VAL A 89 -2.97 2.09 -13.49
CA VAL A 89 -3.16 2.78 -14.75
C VAL A 89 -4.51 3.48 -14.61
N SER A 90 -4.48 4.81 -14.60
CA SER A 90 -5.72 5.62 -14.60
C SER A 90 -6.65 5.19 -15.73
N ALA A 91 -7.93 5.55 -15.65
CA ALA A 91 -8.90 5.28 -16.72
C ALA A 91 -8.46 5.84 -18.10
N GLY A 92 -7.54 6.81 -18.12
CA GLY A 92 -6.93 7.38 -19.33
C GLY A 92 -5.69 6.65 -19.85
N GLY A 93 -5.29 5.52 -19.26
CA GLY A 93 -4.11 4.77 -19.69
C GLY A 93 -2.78 5.27 -19.09
N PHE A 94 -2.81 6.24 -18.19
CA PHE A 94 -1.59 6.82 -17.60
C PHE A 94 -1.19 6.11 -16.32
N ARG A 95 0.12 5.92 -16.19
CA ARG A 95 0.80 5.36 -15.04
C ARG A 95 0.70 6.28 -13.81
N HIS A 96 0.38 5.76 -12.63
CA HIS A 96 0.51 6.51 -11.37
C HIS A 96 1.98 6.62 -10.91
N ALA A 97 2.36 7.75 -10.33
CA ALA A 97 3.71 8.02 -9.82
C ALA A 97 3.86 7.77 -8.33
N TYR A 98 2.79 7.94 -7.55
CA TYR A 98 2.73 7.72 -6.11
C TYR A 98 1.27 7.69 -5.64
N ASP A 99 1.03 7.09 -4.48
CA ASP A 99 -0.22 7.22 -3.74
C ASP A 99 -0.07 8.37 -2.74
N TRP A 100 -1.07 9.26 -2.64
CA TRP A 100 -1.10 10.32 -1.64
C TRP A 100 -2.36 10.14 -0.77
N PRO A 101 -2.25 10.24 0.57
CA PRO A 101 -3.37 10.03 1.48
C PRO A 101 -4.31 11.24 1.44
N TRP A 102 -5.06 11.37 0.35
CA TRP A 102 -6.04 12.44 0.19
C TRP A 102 -7.17 12.30 1.21
N GLU A 103 -7.46 13.38 1.92
CA GLU A 103 -8.64 13.44 2.78
C GLU A 103 -9.92 13.60 1.94
N ALA A 104 -10.98 12.89 2.34
CA ALA A 104 -12.29 13.06 1.74
C ALA A 104 -12.83 14.46 2.05
N TYR A 105 -13.38 15.14 1.04
CA TYR A 105 -14.02 16.43 1.25
C TYR A 105 -15.26 16.29 2.13
N HIS A 106 -15.30 17.02 3.24
CA HIS A 106 -16.46 17.15 4.11
C HIS A 106 -16.75 18.64 4.38
N PRO A 107 -17.97 19.15 4.08
CA PRO A 107 -18.31 20.56 4.25
C PRO A 107 -18.07 21.09 5.68
N ASP A 108 -18.28 20.23 6.68
CA ASP A 108 -18.19 20.58 8.10
C ASP A 108 -16.73 20.77 8.58
N ASN A 109 -15.76 20.23 7.84
CA ASN A 109 -14.35 20.23 8.23
C ASN A 109 -13.56 21.37 7.57
N VAL A 110 -14.23 22.25 6.83
CA VAL A 110 -13.59 23.21 5.93
C VAL A 110 -14.04 24.64 6.25
N PRO A 111 -13.12 25.61 6.32
CA PRO A 111 -13.49 27.01 6.56
C PRO A 111 -14.46 27.53 5.49
N SER A 112 -15.34 28.48 5.85
CA SER A 112 -16.44 28.94 5.00
C SER A 112 -16.04 29.52 3.64
N ASN A 113 -14.81 30.01 3.51
CA ASN A 113 -14.22 30.45 2.26
C ASN A 113 -13.76 29.32 1.33
N TYR A 114 -13.78 28.05 1.75
CA TYR A 114 -13.38 26.89 0.94
C TYR A 114 -14.53 25.88 0.74
N ILE A 115 -15.76 26.26 1.07
CA ILE A 115 -16.94 25.44 0.79
C ILE A 115 -17.13 25.32 -0.74
N ILE A 116 -17.29 24.08 -1.20
CA ILE A 116 -17.46 23.74 -2.60
C ILE A 116 -18.92 23.34 -2.85
N PRO A 117 -19.57 23.85 -3.90
CA PRO A 117 -20.89 23.38 -4.30
C PRO A 117 -20.88 21.89 -4.64
N ASP A 118 -21.88 21.12 -4.22
CA ASP A 118 -21.93 19.66 -4.36
C ASP A 118 -21.56 19.14 -5.76
N LYS A 119 -22.02 19.83 -6.81
CA LYS A 119 -21.72 19.51 -8.22
C LYS A 119 -20.23 19.52 -8.57
N HIS A 120 -19.39 20.17 -7.78
CA HIS A 120 -17.95 20.31 -8.00
C HIS A 120 -17.10 19.42 -7.08
N ILE A 121 -17.71 18.70 -6.12
CA ILE A 121 -16.99 17.75 -5.25
C ILE A 121 -16.33 16.65 -6.08
N VAL A 122 -17.00 16.16 -7.13
CA VAL A 122 -16.46 15.14 -8.05
C VAL A 122 -15.17 15.63 -8.74
N CYS A 123 -14.99 16.95 -8.93
CA CYS A 123 -13.77 17.49 -9.51
C CYS A 123 -12.56 17.29 -8.60
N ILE A 124 -12.75 17.25 -7.27
CA ILE A 124 -11.67 17.09 -6.28
C ILE A 124 -11.00 15.73 -6.48
N GLY A 125 -11.78 14.64 -6.50
CA GLY A 125 -11.26 13.30 -6.69
C GLY A 125 -10.49 13.13 -8.01
N LYS A 126 -10.97 13.78 -9.09
CA LYS A 126 -10.26 13.78 -10.37
C LYS A 126 -8.96 14.60 -10.33
N ILE A 127 -8.94 15.73 -9.63
CA ILE A 127 -7.71 16.52 -9.44
C ILE A 127 -6.68 15.70 -8.64
N HIS A 128 -7.12 15.03 -7.56
CA HIS A 128 -6.28 14.14 -6.76
C HIS A 128 -5.63 13.04 -7.62
N GLU A 129 -6.43 12.37 -8.46
CA GLU A 129 -5.93 11.35 -9.39
C GLU A 129 -4.88 11.91 -10.36
N LEU A 130 -5.17 13.07 -10.97
CA LEU A 130 -4.27 13.73 -11.93
C LEU A 130 -2.92 14.10 -11.32
N LEU A 131 -2.92 14.60 -10.08
CA LEU A 131 -1.69 14.95 -9.37
C LEU A 131 -0.87 13.70 -9.02
N CYS A 132 -1.48 12.53 -8.91
CA CYS A 132 -0.76 11.29 -8.68
C CYS A 132 -0.20 10.64 -9.96
N LEU A 133 -0.38 11.19 -11.17
CA LEU A 133 0.10 10.58 -12.42
C LEU A 133 1.60 10.78 -12.66
N ALA A 134 2.24 9.84 -13.35
CA ALA A 134 3.63 9.90 -13.79
C ALA A 134 3.84 10.92 -14.91
N LEU A 135 4.91 11.72 -14.78
CA LEU A 135 5.28 12.73 -15.78
C LEU A 135 6.35 12.24 -16.77
N GLU A 136 7.06 11.17 -16.43
CA GLU A 136 8.16 10.61 -17.22
C GLU A 136 8.03 9.08 -17.39
N GLY A 137 8.64 8.56 -18.46
CA GLY A 137 8.65 7.13 -18.79
C GLY A 137 7.48 6.67 -19.68
N PRO A 138 7.36 5.35 -19.92
CA PRO A 138 6.29 4.80 -20.74
C PRO A 138 4.93 5.03 -20.06
N LYS A 139 3.91 5.40 -20.86
CA LYS A 139 2.54 5.72 -20.40
C LYS A 139 2.50 6.87 -19.36
N SER A 140 3.39 7.85 -19.46
CA SER A 140 3.35 9.07 -18.64
C SER A 140 2.53 10.19 -19.29
N LEU A 141 2.04 11.12 -18.47
CA LEU A 141 1.36 12.34 -18.91
C LEU A 141 2.38 13.47 -18.99
N SER A 142 2.49 14.16 -20.13
CA SER A 142 3.39 15.31 -20.21
C SER A 142 2.95 16.43 -19.27
N LEU A 143 3.89 17.27 -18.82
CA LEU A 143 3.60 18.42 -17.97
C LEU A 143 2.50 19.34 -18.56
N LEU A 144 2.54 19.54 -19.89
CA LEU A 144 1.50 20.26 -20.64
C LEU A 144 0.16 19.51 -20.66
N GLY A 145 0.20 18.18 -20.80
CA GLY A 145 -0.98 17.33 -20.71
C GLY A 145 -1.66 17.42 -19.34
N LEU A 146 -0.89 17.40 -18.26
CA LEU A 146 -1.38 17.57 -16.90
C LEU A 146 -2.05 18.93 -16.72
N TRP A 147 -1.41 20.00 -17.17
CA TRP A 147 -2.01 21.33 -17.16
C TRP A 147 -3.38 21.35 -17.87
N ASN A 148 -3.44 20.81 -19.09
CA ASN A 148 -4.66 20.80 -19.88
C ASN A 148 -5.79 20.02 -19.21
N GLN A 149 -5.48 18.90 -18.58
CA GLN A 149 -6.48 18.12 -17.85
C GLN A 149 -6.95 18.82 -16.58
N LEU A 150 -6.05 19.45 -15.82
CA LEU A 150 -6.43 20.28 -14.66
C LEU A 150 -7.28 21.47 -15.07
N ASP A 151 -6.98 22.15 -16.18
CA ASP A 151 -7.82 23.24 -16.70
C ASP A 151 -9.19 22.72 -17.18
N ARG A 152 -9.25 21.52 -17.76
CA ARG A 152 -10.54 20.95 -18.21
C ARG A 152 -11.43 20.51 -17.04
N VAL A 153 -10.83 19.90 -16.02
CA VAL A 153 -11.56 19.21 -14.94
C VAL A 153 -11.80 20.12 -13.74
N GLY A 154 -10.83 20.96 -13.40
CA GLY A 154 -10.87 21.79 -12.21
C GLY A 154 -11.72 23.04 -12.39
N THR A 155 -12.53 23.36 -11.38
CA THR A 155 -13.11 24.69 -11.19
C THR A 155 -12.20 25.54 -10.33
N LEU A 156 -12.41 26.86 -10.31
CA LEU A 156 -11.64 27.75 -9.42
C LEU A 156 -11.77 27.32 -7.95
N ALA A 157 -12.98 26.97 -7.51
CA ALA A 157 -13.25 26.52 -6.15
C ALA A 157 -12.55 25.20 -5.81
N SER A 158 -12.64 24.20 -6.69
CA SER A 158 -12.01 22.89 -6.46
C SER A 158 -10.48 22.97 -6.48
N LEU A 159 -9.89 23.73 -7.40
CA LEU A 159 -8.43 23.93 -7.47
C LEU A 159 -7.93 24.71 -6.25
N ARG A 160 -8.67 25.72 -5.80
CA ARG A 160 -8.35 26.48 -4.59
C ARG A 160 -8.41 25.62 -3.33
N TYR A 161 -9.41 24.75 -3.21
CA TYR A 161 -9.51 23.81 -2.09
C TYR A 161 -8.36 22.81 -2.07
N VAL A 162 -8.02 22.19 -3.21
CA VAL A 162 -6.90 21.24 -3.26
C VAL A 162 -5.58 21.95 -2.91
N ALA A 163 -5.38 23.18 -3.40
CA ALA A 163 -4.24 23.99 -3.01
C ALA A 163 -4.21 24.28 -1.49
N PHE A 164 -5.37 24.54 -0.87
CA PHE A 164 -5.50 24.72 0.57
C PHE A 164 -5.15 23.45 1.35
N THR A 165 -5.64 22.27 0.95
CA THR A 165 -5.32 20.99 1.61
C THR A 165 -3.85 20.59 1.50
N LEU A 166 -3.11 21.23 0.59
CA LEU A 166 -1.68 21.01 0.37
C LEU A 166 -0.81 22.11 1.01
N ASP A 167 -1.41 22.99 1.81
CA ASP A 167 -0.78 24.16 2.43
C ASP A 167 -0.10 25.11 1.41
N LEU A 168 -0.62 25.15 0.18
CA LEU A 168 -0.13 26.03 -0.90
C LEU A 168 -0.79 27.40 -0.87
N VAL A 169 -1.85 27.60 -0.08
CA VAL A 169 -2.52 28.88 0.12
C VAL A 169 -2.96 29.06 1.57
N PRO A 170 -2.94 30.30 2.11
CA PRO A 170 -2.60 31.57 1.45
C PRO A 170 -1.09 31.81 1.37
N CYS A 171 -0.52 31.69 0.16
CA CYS A 171 0.90 31.88 -0.11
C CYS A 171 1.09 32.77 -1.35
N GLN A 172 2.26 33.39 -1.46
CA GLN A 172 2.66 34.12 -2.67
C GLN A 172 2.96 33.14 -3.81
N LEU A 173 2.62 33.54 -5.04
CA LEU A 173 2.87 32.72 -6.23
C LEU A 173 4.37 32.58 -6.49
N HIS A 174 4.97 31.50 -6.01
CA HIS A 174 6.33 31.07 -6.31
C HIS A 174 6.27 29.70 -6.97
N VAL A 175 6.79 29.61 -8.19
CA VAL A 175 6.88 28.36 -8.95
C VAL A 175 8.23 28.29 -9.66
N SER A 176 8.65 27.09 -9.99
CA SER A 176 9.87 26.82 -10.74
C SER A 176 9.90 27.48 -12.12
N PRO A 177 11.09 27.77 -12.67
CA PRO A 177 11.23 28.39 -14.00
C PRO A 177 10.54 27.60 -15.11
N GLN A 178 10.48 26.27 -14.97
CA GLN A 178 9.81 25.38 -15.93
C GLN A 178 8.29 25.63 -15.98
N VAL A 179 7.64 25.76 -14.82
CA VAL A 179 6.20 26.03 -14.72
C VAL A 179 5.89 27.46 -15.15
N ALA A 180 6.73 28.43 -14.77
CA ALA A 180 6.59 29.83 -15.19
C ALA A 180 6.67 29.97 -16.73
N ALA A 181 7.64 29.31 -17.37
CA ALA A 181 7.76 29.32 -18.82
C ALA A 181 6.54 28.68 -19.52
N LEU A 182 5.98 27.61 -18.94
CA LEU A 182 4.79 26.95 -19.47
C LEU A 182 3.54 27.84 -19.34
N TYR A 183 3.39 28.55 -18.22
CA TYR A 183 2.34 29.55 -18.04
C TYR A 183 2.43 30.67 -19.09
N THR A 184 3.61 31.29 -19.24
CA THR A 184 3.82 32.38 -20.20
C THR A 184 3.49 31.95 -21.63
N LYS A 185 3.96 30.75 -22.05
CA LYS A 185 3.60 30.20 -23.37
C LYS A 185 2.09 30.07 -23.58
N ARG A 186 1.34 29.72 -22.53
CA ARG A 186 -0.11 29.53 -22.61
C ARG A 186 -0.88 30.84 -22.64
N GLU A 187 -0.48 31.81 -21.82
CA GLU A 187 -1.15 33.11 -21.81
C GLU A 187 -0.93 33.87 -23.13
N VAL A 188 0.28 33.78 -23.72
CA VAL A 188 0.57 34.31 -25.06
C VAL A 188 -0.27 33.62 -26.14
N ALA A 189 -0.52 32.31 -26.03
CA ALA A 189 -1.39 31.61 -26.98
C ALA A 189 -2.88 31.97 -26.85
N ARG A 190 -3.32 32.49 -25.69
CA ARG A 190 -4.72 32.91 -25.43
C ARG A 190 -4.98 34.37 -25.81
N HIS A 191 -3.96 35.22 -25.76
CA HIS A 191 -4.07 36.64 -26.09
C HIS A 191 -3.36 36.93 -27.42
N SER A 192 -4.10 37.27 -28.46
CA SER A 192 -3.54 37.65 -29.78
C SER A 192 -2.70 38.94 -29.77
N GLU A 193 -2.62 39.62 -28.63
CA GLU A 193 -1.81 40.82 -28.43
C GLU A 193 -0.47 40.48 -27.78
N HIS A 194 0.61 40.96 -28.39
CA HIS A 194 2.01 40.77 -27.98
C HIS A 194 2.37 41.59 -26.72
N GLY A 195 1.57 41.48 -25.67
CA GLY A 195 1.94 41.96 -24.34
C GLY A 195 2.95 41.02 -23.71
N ASN A 196 3.91 41.56 -22.95
CA ASN A 196 4.88 40.75 -22.21
C ASN A 196 4.14 40.08 -21.03
N VAL A 197 3.57 38.89 -21.23
CA VAL A 197 2.77 38.19 -20.21
C VAL A 197 3.68 37.35 -19.32
N GLU A 198 4.08 37.94 -18.19
CA GLU A 198 4.82 37.24 -17.15
C GLU A 198 3.87 36.73 -16.05
N LEU A 199 4.23 35.60 -15.44
CA LEU A 199 3.55 35.09 -14.26
C LEU A 199 3.67 36.13 -13.13
N PRO A 200 2.58 36.49 -12.42
CA PRO A 200 2.64 37.50 -11.36
C PRO A 200 3.28 36.93 -10.09
N ILE A 201 4.59 36.68 -10.15
CA ILE A 201 5.39 36.17 -9.04
C ILE A 201 5.25 37.14 -7.84
N GLY A 202 5.03 36.59 -6.65
CA GLY A 202 4.89 37.39 -5.42
C GLY A 202 3.49 38.00 -5.19
N LYS A 203 2.53 37.84 -6.11
CA LYS A 203 1.15 38.34 -5.94
C LYS A 203 0.22 37.25 -5.40
N GLU A 204 -0.95 37.69 -4.88
CA GLU A 204 -2.01 36.80 -4.43
C GLU A 204 -2.56 35.92 -5.56
N VAL A 205 -2.78 34.65 -5.21
CA VAL A 205 -3.29 33.62 -6.12
C VAL A 205 -4.81 33.74 -6.24
N THR A 206 -5.25 34.43 -7.28
CA THR A 206 -6.69 34.71 -7.50
C THR A 206 -7.28 33.98 -8.70
N ARG A 207 -6.48 33.73 -9.74
CA ARG A 207 -6.94 33.15 -11.00
C ARG A 207 -6.74 31.64 -11.02
N LYS A 208 -7.60 30.96 -11.78
CA LYS A 208 -7.55 29.51 -12.00
C LYS A 208 -6.16 29.03 -12.46
N ASN A 209 -5.55 29.73 -13.42
CA ASN A 209 -4.24 29.37 -13.96
C ASN A 209 -3.12 29.51 -12.91
N HIS A 210 -3.27 30.39 -11.92
CA HIS A 210 -2.30 30.52 -10.83
C HIS A 210 -2.36 29.29 -9.91
N PHE A 211 -3.56 28.80 -9.57
CA PHE A 211 -3.73 27.56 -8.80
C PHE A 211 -3.19 26.34 -9.56
N ILE A 212 -3.43 26.26 -10.87
CA ILE A 212 -2.87 25.20 -11.70
C ILE A 212 -1.33 25.26 -11.65
N ALA A 213 -0.72 26.44 -11.82
CA ALA A 213 0.73 26.60 -11.72
C ALA A 213 1.28 26.11 -10.36
N LEU A 214 0.66 26.49 -9.25
CA LEU A 214 1.06 26.01 -7.91
C LEU A 214 0.96 24.49 -7.77
N LEU A 215 -0.12 23.88 -8.26
CA LEU A 215 -0.32 22.44 -8.18
C LEU A 215 0.68 21.67 -9.05
N LEU A 216 1.03 22.19 -10.23
CA LEU A 216 2.10 21.61 -11.06
C LEU A 216 3.47 21.74 -10.39
N ASP A 217 3.75 22.87 -9.76
CA ASP A 217 5.02 23.08 -9.07
C ASP A 217 5.16 22.17 -7.84
N TRP A 218 4.10 22.09 -7.03
CA TRP A 218 3.99 21.10 -5.96
C TRP A 218 4.25 19.69 -6.51
N ARG A 219 3.62 19.34 -7.64
CA ARG A 219 3.79 18.03 -8.26
C ARG A 219 5.23 17.76 -8.71
N LEU A 220 5.93 18.74 -9.25
CA LEU A 220 7.33 18.60 -9.68
C LEU A 220 8.29 18.46 -8.49
N ASN A 221 7.98 19.11 -7.37
CA ASN A 221 8.80 19.09 -6.16
C ASN A 221 8.54 17.87 -5.24
N ARG A 222 7.60 16.98 -5.61
CA ARG A 222 7.43 15.71 -4.90
C ARG A 222 8.42 14.67 -5.42
N ASN A 223 9.12 14.04 -4.48
CA ASN A 223 9.87 12.83 -4.76
C ASN A 223 8.91 11.81 -5.38
N LEU A 224 9.15 11.50 -6.64
CA LEU A 224 8.53 10.36 -7.31
C LEU A 224 8.82 9.13 -6.43
N VAL A 225 7.91 8.16 -6.34
CA VAL A 225 8.26 6.84 -5.79
C VAL A 225 9.49 6.24 -6.50
N LEU A 226 9.83 6.75 -7.70
CA LEU A 226 11.08 6.46 -8.42
C LEU A 226 12.37 6.87 -7.69
N THR A 227 12.37 7.75 -6.68
CA THR A 227 13.56 8.01 -5.84
C THR A 227 13.61 7.18 -4.56
N ALA A 228 12.51 6.53 -4.16
CA ALA A 228 12.66 5.35 -3.31
C ALA A 228 13.29 4.26 -4.20
N ARG A 229 14.33 3.58 -3.74
CA ARG A 229 14.88 2.39 -4.42
C ARG A 229 13.78 1.31 -4.45
N THR A 230 12.77 1.42 -5.30
CA THR A 230 11.80 0.35 -5.52
C THR A 230 12.52 -0.72 -6.31
N LEU A 231 12.92 -1.79 -5.64
CA LEU A 231 13.46 -2.97 -6.32
C LEU A 231 12.40 -3.41 -7.35
N PRO A 232 12.77 -3.57 -8.64
CA PRO A 232 11.83 -3.99 -9.66
C PRO A 232 11.59 -5.50 -9.56
N THR A 233 10.97 -5.93 -8.47
CA THR A 233 10.60 -7.31 -8.21
C THR A 233 9.46 -7.76 -9.13
N ASN A 234 8.63 -6.83 -9.61
CA ASN A 234 7.45 -7.12 -10.43
C ASN A 234 7.65 -6.96 -11.94
N THR A 235 8.87 -7.18 -12.45
CA THR A 235 9.09 -7.11 -13.91
C THR A 235 8.16 -8.08 -14.66
N PRO A 236 7.80 -7.77 -15.93
CA PRO A 236 7.07 -8.72 -16.77
C PRO A 236 7.76 -10.07 -16.91
N GLN A 237 9.10 -10.10 -16.82
CA GLN A 237 9.89 -11.33 -16.79
C GLN A 237 9.65 -12.11 -15.50
N THR A 238 9.69 -11.46 -14.33
CA THR A 238 9.40 -12.11 -13.04
C THR A 238 8.00 -12.71 -13.04
N MET A 239 6.98 -11.94 -13.42
CA MET A 239 5.60 -12.41 -13.41
C MET A 239 5.40 -13.61 -14.35
N ARG A 240 5.97 -13.54 -15.56
CA ARG A 240 5.93 -14.67 -16.51
C ARG A 240 6.64 -15.90 -15.96
N HIS A 241 7.77 -15.71 -15.28
CA HIS A 241 8.54 -16.81 -14.69
C HIS A 241 7.76 -17.50 -13.56
N ILE A 242 7.11 -16.73 -12.68
CA ILE A 242 6.24 -17.28 -11.63
C ILE A 242 5.11 -18.13 -12.24
N CYS A 243 4.38 -17.60 -13.22
CA CYS A 243 3.32 -18.37 -13.88
C CYS A 243 3.87 -19.61 -14.60
N THR A 244 5.06 -19.52 -15.20
CA THR A 244 5.73 -20.67 -15.83
C THR A 244 6.04 -21.76 -14.83
N VAL A 245 6.56 -21.41 -13.65
CA VAL A 245 6.81 -22.37 -12.56
C VAL A 245 5.51 -23.01 -12.08
N ILE A 246 4.46 -22.21 -11.85
CA ILE A 246 3.14 -22.72 -11.44
C ILE A 246 2.59 -23.74 -12.45
N CYS A 247 2.67 -23.44 -13.74
CA CYS A 247 2.16 -24.30 -14.81
C CYS A 247 2.97 -25.59 -14.99
N ASN A 248 4.30 -25.53 -14.81
CA ASN A 248 5.19 -26.63 -15.17
C ASN A 248 5.54 -27.54 -13.97
N THR A 249 5.39 -27.07 -12.74
CA THR A 249 5.67 -27.87 -11.55
C THR A 249 4.60 -28.95 -11.37
N LYS A 250 5.02 -30.21 -11.49
CA LYS A 250 4.17 -31.37 -11.21
C LYS A 250 4.01 -31.55 -9.70
N GLN A 251 2.78 -31.41 -9.22
CA GLN A 251 2.46 -31.58 -7.80
C GLN A 251 1.75 -32.92 -7.51
N PRO A 252 1.93 -33.50 -6.32
CA PRO A 252 1.09 -34.59 -5.83
C PRO A 252 -0.39 -34.19 -5.77
N SER A 253 -1.30 -35.16 -5.87
CA SER A 253 -2.75 -34.91 -5.88
C SER A 253 -3.32 -34.30 -4.60
N TRP A 254 -2.60 -34.40 -3.48
CA TRP A 254 -3.00 -33.83 -2.19
C TRP A 254 -2.57 -32.37 -2.00
N VAL A 255 -1.78 -31.82 -2.92
CA VAL A 255 -1.41 -30.40 -2.91
C VAL A 255 -2.53 -29.62 -3.59
N ASN A 256 -3.02 -28.58 -2.92
CA ASN A 256 -4.07 -27.71 -3.46
C ASN A 256 -3.61 -27.05 -4.78
N SER A 257 -4.55 -26.84 -5.70
CA SER A 257 -4.28 -26.08 -6.91
C SER A 257 -4.20 -24.58 -6.58
N VAL A 258 -3.40 -23.85 -7.35
CA VAL A 258 -3.29 -22.40 -7.27
C VAL A 258 -3.59 -21.79 -8.65
N PRO A 259 -3.99 -20.51 -8.73
CA PRO A 259 -4.28 -19.88 -10.02
C PRO A 259 -3.08 -19.89 -10.97
N LEU A 260 -3.26 -20.49 -12.16
CA LEU A 260 -2.22 -20.55 -13.20
C LEU A 260 -1.83 -19.18 -13.75
N ASN A 261 -2.76 -18.22 -13.66
CA ASN A 261 -2.61 -16.83 -14.05
C ASN A 261 -2.31 -15.92 -12.84
N TYR A 262 -1.58 -16.43 -11.84
CA TYR A 262 -1.21 -15.70 -10.63
C TYR A 262 -0.76 -14.25 -10.93
N GLY A 263 -1.25 -13.32 -10.13
CA GLY A 263 -0.96 -11.89 -10.26
C GLY A 263 -1.88 -11.14 -11.23
N LEU A 264 -2.56 -11.80 -12.17
CA LEU A 264 -3.53 -11.13 -13.03
C LEU A 264 -4.84 -10.85 -12.28
N ASN A 265 -5.53 -9.75 -12.60
CA ASN A 265 -6.85 -9.44 -12.05
C ASN A 265 -7.90 -10.55 -12.32
N THR A 266 -7.71 -11.34 -13.38
CA THR A 266 -8.57 -12.47 -13.74
C THR A 266 -8.35 -13.71 -12.89
N ALA A 267 -7.32 -13.77 -12.05
CA ALA A 267 -7.05 -14.89 -11.14
C ALA A 267 -8.03 -14.96 -9.97
N GLY A 268 -8.76 -13.87 -9.69
CA GLY A 268 -9.66 -13.76 -8.54
C GLY A 268 -8.89 -13.54 -7.23
N THR A 269 -9.62 -13.65 -6.11
CA THR A 269 -9.06 -13.51 -4.77
C THR A 269 -8.37 -14.81 -4.35
N ILE A 270 -7.09 -14.71 -4.00
CA ILE A 270 -6.31 -15.84 -3.49
C ILE A 270 -6.71 -16.10 -2.05
N LYS A 271 -7.09 -17.35 -1.75
CA LYS A 271 -7.50 -17.80 -0.42
C LYS A 271 -6.30 -18.22 0.42
N ALA A 272 -6.47 -18.31 1.72
CA ALA A 272 -5.40 -18.70 2.63
C ALA A 272 -4.70 -20.02 2.27
N ASP A 273 -5.44 -21.05 1.88
CA ASP A 273 -4.86 -22.34 1.52
C ASP A 273 -4.02 -22.25 0.22
N GLU A 274 -4.47 -21.46 -0.76
CA GLU A 274 -3.69 -21.14 -1.95
C GLU A 274 -2.44 -20.32 -1.60
N TRP A 275 -2.54 -19.36 -0.68
CA TRP A 275 -1.38 -18.62 -0.16
C TRP A 275 -0.36 -19.53 0.49
N CYS A 276 -0.82 -20.52 1.26
CA CYS A 276 0.03 -21.53 1.88
C CYS A 276 0.81 -22.30 0.80
N THR A 277 0.13 -22.78 -0.24
CA THR A 277 0.77 -23.50 -1.34
C THR A 277 1.73 -22.59 -2.14
N LEU A 278 1.34 -21.34 -2.42
CA LEU A 278 2.17 -20.38 -3.13
C LEU A 278 3.47 -20.07 -2.37
N CYS A 279 3.39 -19.76 -1.07
CA CYS A 279 4.56 -19.32 -0.30
C CYS A 279 5.48 -20.48 0.13
N THR A 280 5.00 -21.72 0.12
CA THR A 280 5.79 -22.89 0.52
C THR A 280 6.39 -23.64 -0.67
N ILE A 281 5.77 -23.55 -1.86
CA ILE A 281 6.20 -24.30 -3.04
C ILE A 281 6.55 -23.34 -4.18
N PHE A 282 5.56 -22.68 -4.77
CA PHE A 282 5.72 -22.06 -6.08
C PHE A 282 6.56 -20.79 -6.07
N ILE A 283 6.29 -19.84 -5.16
CA ILE A 283 7.04 -18.59 -5.06
C ILE A 283 8.49 -18.86 -4.67
N PRO A 284 8.82 -19.71 -3.67
CA PRO A 284 10.20 -20.09 -3.41
C PRO A 284 10.93 -20.64 -4.63
N ILE A 285 10.34 -21.60 -5.35
CA ILE A 285 10.96 -22.17 -6.56
C ILE A 285 11.20 -21.07 -7.61
N ALA A 286 10.19 -20.23 -7.86
CA ALA A 286 10.30 -19.16 -8.85
C ALA A 286 11.37 -18.12 -8.50
N LEU A 287 11.40 -17.66 -7.24
CA LEU A 287 12.37 -16.65 -6.81
C LEU A 287 13.79 -17.21 -6.72
N ILE A 288 13.96 -18.45 -6.25
CA ILE A 288 15.29 -19.10 -6.20
C ILE A 288 15.86 -19.29 -7.60
N THR A 289 15.04 -19.75 -8.54
CA THR A 289 15.49 -19.99 -9.93
C THR A 289 15.69 -18.71 -10.74
N LEU A 290 15.17 -17.57 -10.28
CA LEU A 290 15.28 -16.29 -11.00
C LEU A 290 16.29 -15.33 -10.37
N TRP A 291 16.36 -15.27 -9.03
CA TRP A 291 17.17 -14.31 -8.27
C TRP A 291 18.24 -14.99 -7.42
N GLY A 292 18.26 -16.32 -7.39
CA GLY A 292 19.19 -17.10 -6.58
C GLY A 292 20.52 -17.37 -7.28
N VAL A 293 21.13 -18.49 -6.92
CA VAL A 293 22.44 -18.93 -7.39
C VAL A 293 22.31 -19.45 -8.82
N ASP A 294 23.15 -18.95 -9.72
CA ASP A 294 23.30 -19.46 -11.10
C ASP A 294 24.62 -20.22 -11.21
N ASP A 295 24.59 -21.47 -11.67
CA ASP A 295 25.75 -22.37 -11.81
C ASP A 295 26.71 -22.44 -10.59
N GLY A 296 26.14 -22.38 -9.37
CA GLY A 296 26.91 -22.44 -8.12
C GLY A 296 27.55 -21.11 -7.70
N VAL A 297 27.36 -20.05 -8.48
CA VAL A 297 27.84 -18.70 -8.17
C VAL A 297 26.69 -17.87 -7.57
N ALA A 298 26.87 -17.43 -6.33
CA ALA A 298 25.91 -16.55 -5.69
C ALA A 298 25.98 -15.14 -6.30
N PRO A 299 24.83 -14.46 -6.46
CA PRO A 299 24.81 -13.05 -6.84
C PRO A 299 25.65 -12.20 -5.89
N PRO A 300 26.22 -11.08 -6.36
CA PRO A 300 27.10 -10.25 -5.56
C PRO A 300 26.35 -9.66 -4.35
N SER A 301 27.00 -9.63 -3.19
CA SER A 301 26.44 -9.06 -1.96
C SER A 301 26.58 -7.53 -1.89
N ASN A 302 26.33 -6.84 -3.01
CA ASN A 302 26.47 -5.40 -3.15
C ASN A 302 25.13 -4.75 -3.56
N ASP A 303 25.12 -3.42 -3.69
CA ASP A 303 23.96 -2.64 -4.12
C ASP A 303 23.70 -2.73 -5.64
N SER A 304 24.28 -3.72 -6.34
CA SER A 304 23.95 -3.96 -7.75
C SER A 304 22.52 -4.47 -7.89
N TYR A 305 22.00 -4.40 -9.11
CA TYR A 305 20.67 -4.90 -9.43
C TYR A 305 20.46 -6.37 -9.01
N GLU A 306 21.39 -7.25 -9.37
CA GLU A 306 21.35 -8.68 -9.04
C GLU A 306 21.49 -8.91 -7.54
N GLY A 307 22.39 -8.17 -6.88
CA GLY A 307 22.59 -8.24 -5.43
C GLY A 307 21.36 -7.82 -4.64
N LEU A 308 20.66 -6.79 -5.08
CA LEU A 308 19.41 -6.33 -4.46
C LEU A 308 18.28 -7.37 -4.64
N LEU A 309 18.14 -7.97 -5.82
CA LEU A 309 17.16 -9.04 -6.05
C LEU A 309 17.47 -10.29 -5.21
N PHE A 310 18.75 -10.62 -5.04
CA PHE A 310 19.16 -11.70 -4.15
C PHE A 310 18.83 -11.39 -2.67
N GLN A 311 19.04 -10.15 -2.23
CA GLN A 311 18.61 -9.71 -0.90
C GLN A 311 17.07 -9.80 -0.73
N ALA A 312 16.30 -9.43 -1.76
CA ALA A 312 14.84 -9.57 -1.77
C ALA A 312 14.41 -11.04 -1.68
N LEU A 313 15.10 -11.94 -2.38
CA LEU A 313 14.91 -13.38 -2.25
C LEU A 313 15.15 -13.84 -0.81
N LEU A 314 16.32 -13.53 -0.23
CA LEU A 314 16.67 -13.94 1.14
C LEU A 314 15.66 -13.42 2.16
N HIS A 315 15.27 -12.15 2.04
CA HIS A 315 14.24 -11.53 2.88
C HIS A 315 12.90 -12.26 2.79
N SER A 316 12.48 -12.65 1.58
CA SER A 316 11.27 -13.43 1.34
C SER A 316 11.35 -14.83 1.95
N MET A 317 12.50 -15.51 1.82
CA MET A 317 12.70 -16.85 2.37
C MET A 317 12.60 -16.86 3.90
N VAL A 318 13.08 -15.80 4.55
CA VAL A 318 12.95 -15.65 6.02
C VAL A 318 11.47 -15.63 6.44
N LEU A 319 10.60 -14.90 5.73
CA LEU A 319 9.16 -14.90 6.03
C LEU A 319 8.51 -16.26 5.76
N PHE A 320 8.87 -16.91 4.65
CA PHE A 320 8.29 -18.21 4.31
C PHE A 320 8.73 -19.30 5.29
N GLN A 321 9.95 -19.24 5.82
CA GLN A 321 10.40 -20.11 6.91
C GLN A 321 9.58 -19.86 8.19
N ALA A 322 9.36 -18.60 8.57
CA ALA A 322 8.48 -18.27 9.70
C ALA A 322 7.05 -18.81 9.49
N THR A 323 6.52 -18.67 8.27
CA THR A 323 5.19 -19.18 7.89
C THR A 323 5.12 -20.69 8.03
N MET A 324 6.11 -21.42 7.50
CA MET A 324 6.16 -22.87 7.63
C MET A 324 6.19 -23.33 9.08
N ILE A 325 6.91 -22.63 9.96
CA ILE A 325 6.95 -22.94 11.39
C ILE A 325 5.60 -22.66 12.06
N ALA A 326 4.98 -21.50 11.76
CA ALA A 326 3.68 -21.13 12.31
C ALA A 326 2.56 -22.09 11.90
N CYS A 327 2.67 -22.72 10.73
CA CYS A 327 1.71 -23.69 10.22
C CYS A 327 1.98 -25.14 10.66
N ARG A 328 2.97 -25.41 11.54
CA ARG A 328 3.22 -26.77 12.04
C ARG A 328 2.14 -27.21 13.02
N TYR A 329 1.79 -28.49 12.95
CA TYR A 329 0.89 -29.15 13.91
C TYR A 329 1.50 -29.32 15.31
N THR A 330 2.83 -29.22 15.43
CA THR A 330 3.56 -29.36 16.70
C THR A 330 4.48 -28.17 16.90
N MET A 331 4.48 -27.64 18.12
CA MET A 331 5.30 -26.49 18.52
C MET A 331 6.30 -26.91 19.59
N THR A 332 7.59 -26.68 19.34
CA THR A 332 8.68 -26.89 20.30
C THR A 332 9.33 -25.56 20.67
N SER A 333 10.11 -25.53 21.74
CA SER A 333 10.89 -24.33 22.12
C SER A 333 11.76 -23.84 20.96
N ASP A 334 12.42 -24.75 20.25
CA ASP A 334 13.24 -24.43 19.07
C ASP A 334 12.42 -23.82 17.93
N CYS A 335 11.19 -24.31 17.71
CA CYS A 335 10.29 -23.72 16.71
C CYS A 335 9.89 -22.29 17.09
N ILE A 336 9.60 -22.04 18.37
CA ILE A 336 9.26 -20.71 18.87
C ILE A 336 10.43 -19.75 18.66
N GLU A 337 11.65 -20.16 19.04
CA GLU A 337 12.85 -19.34 18.89
C GLU A 337 13.16 -19.05 17.40
N ALA A 338 13.07 -20.08 16.55
CA ALA A 338 13.28 -19.94 15.12
C ALA A 338 12.24 -19.00 14.49
N TYR A 339 10.94 -19.16 14.83
CA TYR A 339 9.88 -18.28 14.34
C TYR A 339 10.14 -16.81 14.72
N CYS A 340 10.41 -16.55 16.00
CA CYS A 340 10.71 -15.20 16.49
C CYS A 340 11.95 -14.61 15.80
N THR A 341 12.98 -15.42 15.59
CA THR A 341 14.20 -15.02 14.89
C THR A 341 13.91 -14.64 13.44
N HIS A 342 13.17 -15.48 12.72
CA HIS A 342 12.83 -15.22 11.33
C HIS A 342 11.94 -13.97 11.20
N LEU A 343 10.88 -13.87 11.99
CA LEU A 343 9.98 -12.72 11.92
C LEU A 343 10.70 -11.41 12.28
N THR A 344 11.58 -11.43 13.28
CA THR A 344 12.42 -10.27 13.64
C THR A 344 13.31 -9.83 12.48
N LYS A 345 13.99 -10.79 11.83
CA LYS A 345 14.83 -10.52 10.65
C LYS A 345 14.01 -9.95 9.49
N TRP A 346 12.82 -10.48 9.24
CA TRP A 346 11.93 -9.96 8.20
C TRP A 346 11.50 -8.52 8.49
N ILE A 347 11.07 -8.21 9.71
CA ILE A 347 10.68 -6.84 10.11
C ILE A 347 11.86 -5.87 9.96
N GLN A 348 13.05 -6.25 10.45
CA GLN A 348 14.25 -5.41 10.39
C GLN A 348 14.68 -5.14 8.95
N GLY A 349 14.53 -6.11 8.04
CA GLY A 349 14.87 -5.96 6.62
C GLY A 349 13.81 -5.24 5.79
N LEU A 350 12.59 -5.05 6.31
CA LEU A 350 11.46 -4.55 5.52
C LEU A 350 11.70 -3.13 4.99
N TRP A 351 11.94 -2.14 5.86
CA TRP A 351 12.12 -0.76 5.42
C TRP A 351 13.46 -0.47 4.74
N PRO A 352 14.60 -1.03 5.18
CA PRO A 352 15.87 -0.81 4.47
C PRO A 352 15.84 -1.32 3.03
N LEU A 353 15.21 -2.47 2.80
CA LEU A 353 15.18 -3.11 1.48
C LEU A 353 13.99 -2.65 0.63
N PHE A 354 12.86 -2.34 1.26
CA PHE A 354 11.63 -1.90 0.57
C PHE A 354 11.09 -0.60 1.17
N PRO A 355 11.72 0.56 0.88
CA PRO A 355 11.35 1.83 1.51
C PRO A 355 9.91 2.27 1.26
N HIS A 356 9.31 1.84 0.14
CA HIS A 356 7.92 2.15 -0.22
C HIS A 356 6.90 1.61 0.79
N THR A 357 7.28 0.62 1.60
CA THR A 357 6.40 0.02 2.62
C THR A 357 6.18 0.91 3.85
N ARG A 358 6.90 2.03 3.99
CA ARG A 358 6.73 2.98 5.11
C ARG A 358 5.45 3.80 5.00
N GLU A 359 5.05 4.16 3.79
CA GLU A 359 3.90 5.03 3.52
C GLU A 359 2.58 4.26 3.52
N SER A 360 2.64 2.95 3.28
CA SER A 360 1.52 2.01 3.34
C SER A 360 1.34 1.40 4.73
N SER A 361 1.36 2.22 5.78
CA SER A 361 0.93 1.74 7.10
C SER A 361 -0.60 1.52 7.07
N PRO A 362 -1.10 0.36 7.53
CA PRO A 362 -2.54 0.08 7.58
C PRO A 362 -3.29 0.98 8.57
#